data_AF-A0A1Y2CJN2-F1
#
_entry.id   AF-A0A1Y2CJN2-F1
#
_cell.length_a   1.000
_cell.length_b   1.000
_cell.length_c   1.000
_cell.angle_alpha   90.00
_cell.angle_beta   90.00
_cell.angle_gamma   90.00
#
_symmetry.space_group_name_H-M   'P 1'
#
loop_
_entity.id
_entity.type
_entity.pdbx_description
1 polymer ?
#
loop_
_entity_poly.entity_id
_entity_poly.type
_entity_poly.pdbx_seq_one_letter_code
_entity_poly.pdbx_strand_id
1 'polypeptide(L)'
;MASVHLTPEKPAFNGGRWHLEGMENEYIVATGILYYATENITSSRLTFRNKTEVLQYFSGYEEETQVCGQIEALQNRCVVFPNNLQHKVEDFELEDKSRPGHRKMLAFFLIHPDHKIFSTADVGIQQVDWLAEELYESCGFGKKLPLEVVRQIALFTGAVMTEKEARDVAYQVADERKYDGSFTMKRPRRVRRLD
;
A
#
# COMPACT_ATOMS: atom_id res chain seq x y z
N MET A 1 -0.21 1.31 8.08
CA MET A 1 0.49 2.29 8.94
C MET A 1 1.91 2.45 8.40
N ALA A 2 2.38 3.69 8.24
CA ALA A 2 3.74 3.96 7.76
C ALA A 2 4.47 4.83 8.79
N SER A 3 5.75 4.53 9.02
CA SER A 3 6.56 5.20 10.01
C SER A 3 7.97 5.39 9.49
N VAL A 4 8.54 6.57 9.70
CA VAL A 4 9.96 6.84 9.49
C VAL A 4 10.57 7.04 10.87
N HIS A 5 11.64 6.30 11.16
CA HIS A 5 12.43 6.44 12.38
C HIS A 5 13.84 6.82 11.98
N LEU A 6 14.35 7.88 12.61
CA LEU A 6 15.71 8.38 12.44
C LEU A 6 16.47 8.12 13.72
N THR A 7 17.75 7.76 13.57
CA THR A 7 18.67 7.53 14.69
C THR A 7 19.91 8.40 14.51
N PRO A 8 20.72 8.63 15.55
CA PRO A 8 21.99 9.36 15.39
C PRO A 8 22.90 8.79 14.28
N GLU A 9 22.90 7.48 14.06
CA GLU A 9 23.68 6.80 13.01
C GLU A 9 23.06 6.98 11.62
N LYS A 10 21.74 7.17 11.54
CA LYS A 10 21.00 7.44 10.31
C LYS A 10 20.08 8.65 10.51
N PRO A 11 20.66 9.87 10.55
CA PRO A 11 19.96 11.05 11.04
C PRO A 11 19.06 11.71 10.01
N ALA A 12 19.05 11.24 8.76
CA ALA A 12 18.33 11.86 7.66
C ALA A 12 17.48 10.87 6.86
N PHE A 13 16.32 11.33 6.42
CA PHE A 13 15.46 10.69 5.44
C PHE A 13 15.56 11.47 4.12
N ASN A 14 15.99 10.81 3.04
CA ASN A 14 16.29 11.46 1.75
C ASN A 14 15.05 11.68 0.85
N GLY A 15 13.87 11.80 1.44
CA GLY A 15 12.62 11.96 0.71
C GLY A 15 12.07 10.65 0.13
N GLY A 16 10.81 10.71 -0.28
CA GLY A 16 10.09 9.68 -1.01
C GLY A 16 10.10 9.94 -2.51
N ARG A 17 9.61 8.95 -3.27
CA ARG A 17 9.40 9.09 -4.72
C ARG A 17 8.02 9.69 -4.99
N TRP A 18 7.88 10.37 -6.12
CA TRP A 18 6.56 10.72 -6.65
C TRP A 18 5.74 9.46 -6.87
N HIS A 19 4.48 9.44 -6.45
CA HIS A 19 3.56 8.32 -6.69
C HIS A 19 2.09 8.75 -6.55
N LEU A 20 1.19 7.90 -7.07
CA LEU A 20 -0.23 7.86 -6.71
C LEU A 20 -0.45 6.68 -5.75
N GLU A 21 -1.55 6.72 -5.01
CA GLU A 21 -1.89 5.61 -4.11
C GLU A 21 -2.58 4.48 -4.86
N GLY A 22 -2.08 3.28 -4.65
CA GLY A 22 -2.63 2.06 -5.21
C GLY A 22 -2.49 1.90 -6.72
N MET A 23 -3.29 0.98 -7.25
CA MET A 23 -3.35 0.53 -8.64
C MET A 23 -4.75 0.84 -9.23
N GLU A 24 -4.90 0.82 -10.56
CA GLU A 24 -6.17 1.12 -11.23
C GLU A 24 -7.34 0.26 -10.72
N ASN A 25 -7.09 -1.02 -10.40
CA ASN A 25 -8.11 -1.96 -9.93
C ASN A 25 -8.51 -1.78 -8.45
N GLU A 26 -7.84 -0.88 -7.72
CA GLU A 26 -8.17 -0.55 -6.34
C GLU A 26 -9.14 0.63 -6.25
N TYR A 27 -9.46 1.31 -7.37
CA TYR A 27 -10.49 2.36 -7.46
C TYR A 27 -10.43 3.42 -6.34
N ILE A 28 -9.23 3.76 -5.89
CA ILE A 28 -9.01 4.78 -4.86
C ILE A 28 -9.24 6.16 -5.47
N VAL A 29 -10.23 6.90 -4.95
CA VAL A 29 -10.59 8.24 -5.41
C VAL A 29 -10.00 9.35 -4.55
N ALA A 30 -9.73 9.08 -3.28
CA ALA A 30 -9.10 10.04 -2.37
C ALA A 30 -8.25 9.32 -1.32
N THR A 31 -7.25 10.05 -0.82
CA THR A 31 -6.33 9.60 0.22
C THR A 31 -6.41 10.55 1.40
N GLY A 32 -6.53 9.99 2.60
CA GLY A 32 -6.44 10.70 3.87
C GLY A 32 -5.20 10.26 4.63
N ILE A 33 -4.38 11.20 5.11
CA ILE A 33 -3.19 10.92 5.90
C ILE A 33 -3.30 11.63 7.24
N LEU A 34 -3.31 10.88 8.34
CA LEU A 34 -3.25 11.39 9.70
C LEU A 34 -1.84 11.20 10.28
N TYR A 35 -1.17 12.29 10.61
CA TYR A 35 0.12 12.28 11.31
C TYR A 35 -0.13 12.27 12.81
N TYR A 36 -0.05 11.13 13.47
CA TYR A 36 -0.47 11.01 14.88
C TYR A 36 0.68 11.12 15.87
N ALA A 37 1.94 10.97 15.44
CA ALA A 37 3.12 11.15 16.29
C ALA A 37 4.29 11.68 15.47
N THR A 38 4.90 12.77 15.93
CA THR A 38 6.09 13.37 15.33
C THR A 38 6.97 13.95 16.43
N GLU A 39 8.23 13.54 16.48
CA GLU A 39 9.15 13.94 17.54
C GLU A 39 10.58 14.05 17.01
N ASN A 40 11.29 15.08 17.44
CA ASN A 40 12.72 15.29 17.20
C ASN A 40 13.11 15.19 15.71
N ILE A 41 12.34 15.85 14.83
CA ILE A 41 12.66 15.96 13.41
C ILE A 41 12.42 17.39 12.93
N THR A 42 13.14 17.78 11.89
CA THR A 42 12.84 19.00 11.14
C THR A 42 11.51 18.88 10.39
N SER A 43 11.02 20.01 9.86
CA SER A 43 9.75 20.12 9.13
C SER A 43 9.63 19.09 8.00
N SER A 44 8.80 18.06 8.21
CA SER A 44 8.47 17.08 7.18
C SER A 44 7.34 17.62 6.31
N ARG A 45 7.49 17.55 4.98
CA ARG A 45 6.50 18.10 4.03
C ARG A 45 6.00 17.02 3.06
N LEU A 46 4.75 17.18 2.67
CA LEU A 46 4.08 16.42 1.62
C LEU A 46 3.87 17.36 0.44
N THR A 47 4.57 17.09 -0.66
CA THR A 47 4.51 17.91 -1.88
C THR A 47 3.62 17.24 -2.90
N PHE A 48 2.82 18.03 -3.60
CA PHE A 48 1.87 17.58 -4.61
C PHE A 48 2.22 18.13 -5.99
N ARG A 49 1.95 17.34 -7.02
CA ARG A 49 2.02 17.76 -8.42
C ARG A 49 0.86 17.18 -9.22
N ASN A 50 0.48 17.88 -10.28
CA ASN A 50 -0.53 17.43 -11.23
C ASN A 50 0.03 17.45 -12.67
N LYS A 51 -0.62 16.73 -13.60
CA LYS A 51 -0.42 16.95 -15.04
C LYS A 51 -1.01 18.30 -15.43
N THR A 52 -0.31 19.03 -16.27
CA THR A 52 -0.78 20.32 -16.78
C THR A 52 -1.33 20.13 -18.19
N GLU A 53 -2.64 20.20 -18.37
CA GLU A 53 -3.26 20.15 -19.71
C GLU A 53 -3.01 21.45 -20.50
N VAL A 54 -2.89 22.57 -19.79
CA VAL A 54 -2.75 23.90 -20.40
C VAL A 54 -1.45 24.03 -21.19
N LEU A 55 -0.34 23.50 -20.69
CA LEU A 55 0.96 23.61 -21.36
C LEU A 55 1.04 22.70 -22.59
N GLN A 56 0.31 21.58 -22.62
CA GLN A 56 0.28 20.68 -23.76
C GLN A 56 -0.23 21.36 -25.05
N TYR A 57 -1.15 22.31 -24.93
CA TYR A 57 -1.71 23.04 -26.07
C TYR A 57 -0.75 24.12 -26.62
N PHE A 58 0.14 24.66 -25.79
CA PHE A 58 1.04 25.76 -26.16
C PHE A 58 2.49 25.35 -26.41
N SER A 59 2.98 24.30 -25.76
CA SER A 59 4.40 23.93 -25.80
C SER A 59 4.74 22.80 -26.76
N GLY A 60 3.77 21.97 -27.17
CA GLY A 60 4.03 20.82 -28.05
C GLY A 60 4.95 19.75 -27.44
N TYR A 61 5.26 19.84 -26.14
CA TYR A 61 6.07 18.87 -25.40
C TYR A 61 5.20 17.90 -24.59
N GLU A 62 5.68 16.66 -24.44
CA GLU A 62 5.03 15.61 -23.64
C GLU A 62 5.01 15.95 -22.14
N GLU A 63 3.83 15.74 -21.53
CA GLU A 63 3.57 15.66 -20.08
C GLU A 63 4.39 16.58 -19.15
N GLU A 64 4.16 17.89 -19.20
CA GLU A 64 4.69 18.79 -18.18
C GLU A 64 3.89 18.67 -16.86
N THR A 65 4.52 18.09 -15.84
CA THR A 65 3.96 18.07 -14.47
C THR A 65 4.23 19.38 -13.76
N GLN A 66 3.22 19.97 -13.14
CA GLN A 66 3.35 21.19 -12.34
C GLN A 66 3.26 20.86 -10.84
N VAL A 67 4.21 21.36 -10.05
CA VAL A 67 4.12 21.32 -8.58
C VAL A 67 2.99 22.26 -8.14
N CYS A 68 1.99 21.71 -7.44
CA CYS A 68 0.78 22.43 -7.06
C CYS A 68 0.85 22.99 -5.63
N GLY A 69 1.79 22.53 -4.82
CA GLY A 69 1.98 23.01 -3.46
C GLY A 69 2.55 21.95 -2.53
N GLN A 70 2.75 22.35 -1.28
CA GLN A 70 3.25 21.50 -0.21
C GLN A 70 2.50 21.77 1.09
N ILE A 71 2.33 20.73 1.89
CA ILE A 71 1.73 20.82 3.23
C ILE A 71 2.69 20.22 4.24
N GLU A 72 2.87 20.91 5.35
CA GLU A 72 3.65 20.40 6.47
C GLU A 72 2.89 19.30 7.24
N ALA A 73 3.59 18.20 7.53
CA ALA A 73 3.12 17.01 8.22
C ALA A 73 3.16 17.22 9.75
N LEU A 74 2.31 18.10 10.27
CA LEU A 74 2.21 18.37 11.70
C LEU A 74 1.51 17.24 12.46
N GLN A 75 1.96 16.96 13.68
CA GLN A 75 1.26 16.03 14.57
C GLN A 75 -0.20 16.47 14.79
N ASN A 76 -1.10 15.49 14.84
CA ASN A 76 -2.56 15.61 14.92
C ASN A 76 -3.22 16.28 13.71
N ARG A 77 -2.49 16.50 12.61
CA ARG A 77 -3.06 16.97 11.35
C ARG A 77 -3.50 15.79 10.49
N CYS A 78 -4.73 15.88 9.97
CA CYS A 78 -5.21 15.06 8.88
C CYS A 78 -5.16 15.86 7.57
N VAL A 79 -4.58 15.28 6.52
CA VAL A 79 -4.54 15.85 5.16
C VAL A 79 -5.34 14.93 4.25
N VAL A 80 -6.33 15.47 3.55
CA VAL A 80 -7.17 14.73 2.60
C VAL A 80 -7.02 15.36 1.22
N PHE A 81 -6.77 14.53 0.22
CA PHE A 81 -6.55 14.98 -1.16
C PHE A 81 -7.08 13.96 -2.18
N PRO A 82 -7.48 14.40 -3.38
CA PRO A 82 -7.91 13.48 -4.43
C PRO A 82 -6.73 12.66 -4.95
N ASN A 83 -6.98 11.38 -5.29
CA ASN A 83 -5.94 10.44 -5.73
C ASN A 83 -5.54 10.61 -7.20
N ASN A 84 -5.75 11.79 -7.78
CA ASN A 84 -5.19 12.21 -9.06
C ASN A 84 -3.96 13.12 -8.88
N LEU A 85 -3.66 13.53 -7.64
CA LEU A 85 -2.46 14.30 -7.32
C LEU A 85 -1.32 13.35 -6.97
N GLN A 86 -0.28 13.35 -7.81
CA GLN A 86 0.97 12.70 -7.42
C GLN A 86 1.58 13.43 -6.25
N HIS A 87 2.08 12.68 -5.29
CA HIS A 87 2.70 13.26 -4.12
C HIS A 87 4.01 12.58 -3.77
N LYS A 88 4.84 13.29 -3.02
CA LYS A 88 6.04 12.73 -2.38
C LYS A 88 6.23 13.33 -1.00
N VAL A 89 6.89 12.56 -0.15
CA VAL A 89 7.40 13.07 1.12
C VAL A 89 8.74 13.75 0.84
N GLU A 90 8.94 14.98 1.29
CA GLU A 90 10.24 15.64 1.19
C GLU A 90 11.24 15.08 2.19
N ASP A 91 12.51 15.43 2.01
CA ASP A 91 13.56 15.12 2.96
C ASP A 91 13.35 15.82 4.31
N PHE A 92 13.84 15.18 5.36
CA PHE A 92 13.90 15.74 6.71
C PHE A 92 14.96 15.00 7.52
N GLU A 93 15.39 15.60 8.62
CA GLU A 93 16.44 15.05 9.48
C GLU A 93 16.09 15.22 10.96
N LEU A 94 16.91 14.66 11.84
CA LEU A 94 16.81 14.91 13.28
C LEU A 94 17.05 16.38 13.59
N GLU A 95 16.23 16.96 14.47
CA GLU A 95 16.44 18.31 15.00
C GLU A 95 17.61 18.31 16.01
N ASP A 96 17.59 17.38 16.97
CA ASP A 96 18.72 17.03 17.83
C ASP A 96 19.32 15.69 17.35
N LYS A 97 20.50 15.77 16.73
CA LYS A 97 21.23 14.62 16.17
C LYS A 97 21.79 13.65 17.22
N SER A 98 21.73 13.99 18.51
CA SER A 98 22.15 13.11 19.60
C SER A 98 21.05 12.13 20.06
N ARG A 99 19.80 12.38 19.67
CA ARG A 99 18.62 11.62 20.08
C ARG A 99 17.89 11.02 18.88
N PRO A 100 17.23 9.87 19.03
CA PRO A 100 16.35 9.35 17.97
C PRO A 100 15.14 10.28 17.77
N GLY A 101 14.51 10.17 16.60
CA GLY A 101 13.34 10.95 16.21
C GLY A 101 12.46 10.15 15.25
N HIS A 102 11.21 10.55 15.10
CA HIS A 102 10.27 9.80 14.28
C HIS A 102 9.13 10.63 13.71
N ARG A 103 8.52 10.08 12.65
CA ARG A 103 7.25 10.51 12.09
C ARG A 103 6.39 9.29 11.82
N LYS A 104 5.20 9.23 12.40
CA LYS A 104 4.25 8.12 12.23
C LYS A 104 2.94 8.62 11.65
N MET A 105 2.39 7.85 10.71
CA MET A 105 1.16 8.18 10.01
C MET A 105 0.23 6.98 9.82
N LEU A 106 -1.06 7.29 9.78
CA LEU A 106 -2.11 6.41 9.28
C LEU A 106 -2.59 6.94 7.92
N ALA A 107 -2.70 6.03 6.95
CA ALA A 107 -3.25 6.34 5.63
C ALA A 107 -4.62 5.65 5.52
N PHE A 108 -5.59 6.38 4.98
CA PHE A 108 -6.94 5.95 4.68
C PHE A 108 -7.17 6.14 3.19
N PHE A 109 -7.84 5.17 2.56
CA PHE A 109 -8.17 5.22 1.14
C PHE A 109 -9.68 5.19 0.97
N LEU A 110 -10.21 6.20 0.29
CA LEU A 110 -11.60 6.23 -0.10
C LEU A 110 -11.73 5.56 -1.47
N ILE A 111 -12.53 4.50 -1.53
CA ILE A 111 -12.86 3.79 -2.76
C ILE A 111 -14.06 4.46 -3.42
N HIS A 112 -14.09 4.46 -4.76
CA HIS A 112 -15.24 4.95 -5.52
C HIS A 112 -16.55 4.27 -5.02
N PRO A 113 -17.60 5.03 -4.66
CA PRO A 113 -18.79 4.47 -4.03
C PRO A 113 -19.54 3.47 -4.92
N ASP A 114 -19.53 3.69 -6.24
CA ASP A 114 -20.16 2.78 -7.21
C ASP A 114 -19.33 1.54 -7.53
N HIS A 115 -18.13 1.40 -6.94
CA HIS A 115 -17.25 0.25 -7.16
C HIS A 115 -17.14 -0.61 -5.90
N LYS A 116 -17.68 -1.84 -5.93
CA LYS A 116 -17.49 -2.81 -4.85
C LYS A 116 -16.16 -3.53 -5.02
N ILE A 117 -15.30 -3.45 -4.00
CA ILE A 117 -14.07 -4.24 -3.90
C ILE A 117 -14.33 -5.45 -3.01
N PHE A 118 -13.77 -6.61 -3.37
CA PHE A 118 -13.80 -7.80 -2.52
C PHE A 118 -13.01 -7.53 -1.23
N SER A 119 -13.68 -7.74 -0.10
CA SER A 119 -13.08 -7.58 1.21
C SER A 119 -12.87 -8.93 1.89
N THR A 120 -12.29 -8.92 3.08
CA THR A 120 -12.23 -10.12 3.94
C THR A 120 -13.61 -10.65 4.35
N ALA A 121 -14.70 -9.89 4.13
CA ALA A 121 -16.06 -10.38 4.29
C ALA A 121 -16.53 -11.24 3.11
N ASP A 122 -15.93 -11.07 1.92
CA ASP A 122 -16.29 -11.80 0.69
C ASP A 122 -15.30 -12.92 0.36
N VAL A 123 -14.14 -12.95 1.02
CA VAL A 123 -13.03 -13.89 0.78
C VAL A 123 -13.00 -14.97 1.86
N GLY A 124 -13.10 -16.24 1.44
CA GLY A 124 -13.02 -17.39 2.34
C GLY A 124 -11.61 -17.66 2.90
N ILE A 125 -11.46 -18.78 3.61
CA ILE A 125 -10.17 -19.20 4.16
C ILE A 125 -9.15 -19.35 3.02
N GLN A 126 -8.05 -18.62 3.09
CA GLN A 126 -6.96 -18.69 2.11
C GLN A 126 -5.78 -19.53 2.59
N GLN A 127 -5.58 -19.68 3.90
CA GLN A 127 -4.44 -20.44 4.43
C GLN A 127 -4.79 -21.92 4.52
N VAL A 128 -3.94 -22.76 3.93
CA VAL A 128 -4.14 -24.22 3.91
C VAL A 128 -4.31 -24.82 5.30
N ASP A 129 -3.48 -24.40 6.25
CA ASP A 129 -3.47 -25.00 7.58
C ASP A 129 -4.77 -24.66 8.34
N TRP A 130 -5.32 -23.45 8.15
CA TRP A 130 -6.60 -23.05 8.72
C TRP A 130 -7.77 -23.85 8.13
N LEU A 131 -7.77 -24.10 6.81
CA LEU A 131 -8.81 -24.92 6.20
C LEU A 131 -8.68 -26.38 6.65
N ALA A 132 -7.46 -26.89 6.77
CA ALA A 132 -7.21 -28.25 7.24
C ALA A 132 -7.70 -28.45 8.67
N GLU A 133 -7.43 -27.49 9.56
CA GLU A 133 -7.94 -27.48 10.95
C GLU A 133 -9.47 -27.46 10.98
N GLU A 134 -10.11 -26.56 10.23
CA GLU A 134 -11.58 -26.48 10.15
C GLU A 134 -12.22 -27.78 9.62
N LEU A 135 -11.61 -28.39 8.60
CA LEU A 135 -12.06 -29.68 8.07
C LEU A 135 -11.87 -30.82 9.08
N TYR A 136 -10.73 -30.81 9.77
CA TYR A 136 -10.35 -31.84 10.74
C TYR A 136 -11.29 -31.82 11.95
N GLU A 137 -11.56 -30.64 12.49
CA GLU A 137 -12.35 -30.43 13.70
C GLU A 137 -13.85 -30.32 13.38
N SER A 138 -14.26 -29.20 12.79
CA SER A 138 -15.67 -28.84 12.60
C SER A 138 -16.40 -29.76 11.62
N CYS A 139 -15.73 -30.14 10.52
CA CYS A 139 -16.32 -31.05 9.53
C CYS A 139 -16.13 -32.54 9.89
N GLY A 140 -15.43 -32.84 10.99
CA GLY A 140 -15.30 -34.19 11.55
C GLY A 140 -14.40 -35.14 10.75
N PHE A 141 -13.57 -34.64 9.83
CA PHE A 141 -12.63 -35.48 9.08
C PHE A 141 -11.61 -36.15 10.01
N GLY A 142 -11.25 -35.50 11.12
CA GLY A 142 -10.34 -36.04 12.13
C GLY A 142 -10.82 -37.31 12.84
N LYS A 143 -12.11 -37.66 12.69
CA LYS A 143 -12.65 -38.94 13.18
C LYS A 143 -12.23 -40.14 12.32
N LYS A 144 -11.78 -39.91 11.09
CA LYS A 144 -11.48 -40.97 10.10
C LYS A 144 -10.09 -40.85 9.48
N LEU A 145 -9.55 -39.63 9.39
CA LEU A 145 -8.33 -39.34 8.66
C LEU A 145 -7.35 -38.56 9.56
N PRO A 146 -6.04 -38.85 9.48
CA PRO A 146 -5.03 -38.03 10.16
C PRO A 146 -4.94 -36.64 9.51
N LEU A 147 -4.48 -35.65 10.29
CA LEU A 147 -4.43 -34.24 9.89
C LEU A 147 -3.66 -34.03 8.58
N GLU A 148 -2.56 -34.75 8.37
CA GLU A 148 -1.77 -34.64 7.13
C GLU A 148 -2.60 -35.00 5.89
N VAL A 149 -3.46 -36.02 5.96
CA VAL A 149 -4.33 -36.39 4.82
C VAL A 149 -5.41 -35.32 4.60
N VAL A 150 -5.97 -34.76 5.68
CA VAL A 150 -6.94 -33.65 5.59
C VAL A 150 -6.30 -32.41 4.98
N ARG A 151 -5.04 -32.14 5.32
CA ARG A 151 -4.25 -31.05 4.73
C ARG A 151 -4.02 -31.25 3.24
N GLN A 152 -3.74 -32.47 2.79
CA GLN A 152 -3.65 -32.78 1.36
C GLN A 152 -5.00 -32.59 0.64
N ILE A 153 -6.12 -32.94 1.29
CA ILE A 153 -7.47 -32.65 0.77
C ILE A 153 -7.69 -31.13 0.63
N ALA A 154 -7.32 -30.35 1.64
CA ALA A 154 -7.41 -28.89 1.59
C ALA A 154 -6.60 -28.31 0.41
N LEU A 155 -5.35 -28.75 0.22
CA LEU A 155 -4.53 -28.37 -0.94
C LEU A 155 -5.17 -28.76 -2.27
N PHE A 156 -5.75 -29.95 -2.35
CA PHE A 156 -6.37 -30.46 -3.57
C PHE A 156 -7.58 -29.62 -4.03
N THR A 157 -8.20 -28.84 -3.14
CA THR A 157 -9.29 -27.93 -3.53
C THR A 157 -8.84 -26.81 -4.47
N GLY A 158 -7.55 -26.45 -4.47
CA GLY A 158 -7.02 -25.29 -5.20
C GLY A 158 -7.51 -23.93 -4.69
N ALA A 159 -8.28 -23.89 -3.59
CA ALA A 159 -8.86 -22.67 -3.03
C ALA A 159 -7.97 -21.99 -1.97
N VAL A 160 -6.93 -22.68 -1.51
CA VAL A 160 -6.02 -22.24 -0.45
C VAL A 160 -4.57 -22.22 -0.95
N MET A 161 -3.73 -21.51 -0.20
CA MET A 161 -2.29 -21.38 -0.42
C MET A 161 -1.51 -21.82 0.82
N THR A 162 -0.33 -22.37 0.58
CA THR A 162 0.70 -22.55 1.61
C THR A 162 1.27 -21.20 2.06
N GLU A 163 1.90 -21.14 3.23
CA GLU A 163 2.59 -19.93 3.69
C GLU A 163 3.64 -19.45 2.69
N LYS A 164 4.37 -20.39 2.05
CA LYS A 164 5.36 -20.07 1.03
C LYS A 164 4.72 -19.38 -0.18
N GLU A 165 3.64 -19.96 -0.71
CA GLU A 165 2.92 -19.37 -1.85
C GLU A 165 2.31 -18.02 -1.49
N ALA A 166 1.75 -17.87 -0.29
CA ALA A 166 1.22 -16.60 0.20
C ALA A 166 2.30 -15.51 0.24
N ARG A 167 3.50 -15.85 0.72
CA ARG A 167 4.66 -14.95 0.70
C ARG A 167 5.09 -14.61 -0.72
N ASP A 168 5.15 -15.60 -1.62
CA ASP A 168 5.51 -15.38 -3.02
C ASP A 168 4.51 -14.44 -3.73
N VAL A 169 3.20 -14.63 -3.50
CA VAL A 169 2.16 -13.71 -3.99
C VAL A 169 2.33 -12.31 -3.38
N ALA A 170 2.58 -12.21 -2.08
CA ALA A 170 2.81 -10.92 -1.42
C ALA A 170 4.02 -10.18 -2.00
N TYR A 171 5.11 -10.89 -2.33
CA TYR A 171 6.26 -10.31 -3.02
C TYR A 171 5.92 -9.82 -4.43
N GLN A 172 5.13 -10.59 -5.19
CA GLN A 172 4.69 -10.18 -6.52
C GLN A 172 3.84 -8.91 -6.46
N VAL A 173 2.87 -8.85 -5.54
CA VAL A 173 2.03 -7.66 -5.32
C VAL A 173 2.88 -6.45 -4.92
N ALA A 174 3.86 -6.63 -4.03
CA ALA A 174 4.78 -5.56 -3.64
C ALA A 174 5.65 -5.08 -4.81
N ASP A 175 6.10 -5.99 -5.67
CA ASP A 175 6.88 -5.68 -6.87
C ASP A 175 6.05 -4.90 -7.90
N GLU A 176 4.80 -5.32 -8.13
CA GLU A 176 3.87 -4.63 -9.04
C GLU A 176 3.62 -3.18 -8.63
N ARG A 177 3.50 -2.94 -7.33
CA ARG A 177 3.28 -1.61 -6.73
C ARG A 177 4.51 -0.69 -6.75
N LYS A 178 5.71 -1.19 -7.11
CA LYS A 178 6.91 -0.34 -7.16
C LYS A 178 6.72 0.77 -8.19
N TYR A 179 6.90 2.02 -7.78
CA TYR A 179 6.89 3.15 -8.71
C TYR A 179 7.84 2.93 -9.91
N ASP A 180 7.32 3.11 -11.12
CA ASP A 180 8.03 2.91 -12.40
C ASP A 180 8.35 4.23 -13.13
N GLY A 181 8.07 5.38 -12.53
CA GLY A 181 8.27 6.68 -13.19
C GLY A 181 7.03 7.24 -13.87
N SER A 182 5.97 6.45 -14.05
CA SER A 182 4.76 6.89 -14.74
C SER A 182 3.91 7.83 -13.88
N PHE A 183 3.19 8.74 -14.55
CA PHE A 183 2.23 9.60 -13.88
C PHE A 183 0.89 8.91 -13.62
N THR A 184 0.56 7.88 -14.40
CA THR A 184 -0.70 7.14 -14.34
C THR A 184 -0.66 6.06 -13.26
N MET A 185 -1.84 5.69 -12.74
CA MET A 185 -1.95 4.47 -11.95
C MET A 185 -1.56 3.26 -12.80
N LYS A 186 -0.95 2.27 -12.17
CA LYS A 186 -0.61 1.03 -12.85
C LYS A 186 -1.81 0.13 -12.99
N ARG A 187 -1.84 -0.60 -14.09
CA ARG A 187 -2.72 -1.76 -14.25
C ARG A 187 -2.11 -2.96 -13.53
N PRO A 188 -2.91 -3.75 -12.79
CA PRO A 188 -2.43 -5.02 -12.26
C PRO A 188 -2.02 -5.93 -13.41
N ARG A 189 -1.01 -6.79 -13.19
CA ARG A 189 -0.71 -7.82 -14.19
C ARG A 189 -1.92 -8.74 -14.29
N ARG A 190 -2.31 -9.11 -15.52
CA ARG A 190 -3.36 -10.13 -15.70
C ARG A 190 -2.86 -11.42 -15.08
N VAL A 191 -3.46 -11.83 -13.97
CA VAL A 191 -3.34 -13.22 -13.50
C VAL A 191 -3.96 -14.07 -14.60
N ARG A 192 -3.17 -14.93 -15.24
CA ARG A 192 -3.72 -15.93 -16.16
C ARG A 192 -4.74 -16.72 -15.34
N ARG A 193 -6.01 -16.69 -15.74
CA ARG A 193 -6.95 -17.71 -15.24
C ARG A 193 -6.33 -19.05 -15.62
N LEU A 194 -6.13 -19.91 -14.63
CA LEU A 194 -5.99 -21.33 -14.91
C LEU A 194 -7.36 -21.74 -15.42
N ASP A 195 -7.44 -21.98 -16.73
CA ASP A 195 -8.61 -22.53 -17.41
C ASP A 195 -8.88 -23.97 -16.93
#